data_AF-A0A558FB62-F1
#
_entry.id   AF-A0A558FB62-F1
#
_cell.length_a   1.000
_cell.length_b   1.000
_cell.length_c   1.000
_cell.angle_alpha   90.00
_cell.angle_beta   90.00
_cell.angle_gamma   90.00
#
_symmetry.space_group_name_H-M   'P 1'
#
loop_
_entity.id
_entity.type
_entity.pdbx_description
1 polymer ?
#
loop_
_entity_poly.entity_id
_entity_poly.type
_entity_poly.pdbx_seq_one_letter_code
_entity_poly.pdbx_strand_id
1 'polypeptide(L)'
;KPVMEGKGVLFKRFADIDVFDVELDIADVDDFVAATKAMEPTFGGINLEDIKAPECFEIERQLREQMDIPVFHDDQHGTAIISGAALLNAADIVDKDLDELDIVFSGAGASALATARFYVSLGAKKENITMCDSSGIITESRVEDGDVNKYKAEFAKPVDEGSLSDAMEGADVLAGLSVGGIVSQE
;
A
#
# COMPACT_ATOMS: atom_id res chain seq x y z
N LYS A 1 -18.04 -7.15 9.93
CA LYS A 1 -18.59 -7.10 11.30
C LYS A 1 -17.55 -6.91 12.42
N PRO A 2 -16.78 -7.89 12.96
CA PRO A 2 -15.96 -7.59 14.15
C PRO A 2 -14.78 -6.63 13.88
N VAL A 3 -14.30 -6.53 12.63
CA VAL A 3 -13.09 -5.77 12.29
C VAL A 3 -13.36 -4.26 12.31
N MET A 4 -14.41 -3.78 11.62
CA MET A 4 -14.72 -2.34 11.51
C MET A 4 -15.21 -1.73 12.83
N GLU A 5 -16.05 -2.46 13.59
CA GLU A 5 -16.42 -2.04 14.95
C GLU A 5 -15.19 -1.92 15.86
N GLY A 6 -14.23 -2.83 15.72
CA GLY A 6 -12.93 -2.77 16.39
C GLY A 6 -12.17 -1.47 16.07
N LYS A 7 -12.11 -1.08 14.80
CA LYS A 7 -11.49 0.19 14.38
C LYS A 7 -12.18 1.40 14.97
N GLY A 8 -13.51 1.42 14.99
CA GLY A 8 -14.28 2.49 15.63
C GLY A 8 -13.92 2.66 17.11
N VAL A 9 -13.74 1.55 17.84
CA VAL A 9 -13.27 1.59 19.23
C VAL A 9 -11.85 2.16 19.34
N LEU A 10 -10.95 1.82 18.42
CA LEU A 10 -9.58 2.36 18.40
C LEU A 10 -9.57 3.88 18.15
N PHE A 11 -10.30 4.35 17.15
CA PHE A 11 -10.45 5.78 16.86
C PHE A 11 -10.98 6.55 18.07
N LYS A 12 -12.04 6.04 18.72
CA LYS A 12 -12.58 6.67 19.91
C LYS A 12 -11.59 6.65 21.08
N ARG A 13 -10.92 5.52 21.30
CA ARG A 13 -10.02 5.35 22.45
C ARG A 13 -8.74 6.18 22.35
N PHE A 14 -8.16 6.28 21.16
CA PHE A 14 -6.84 6.89 20.95
C PHE A 14 -6.89 8.32 20.40
N ALA A 15 -7.98 8.71 19.73
CA ALA A 15 -8.11 10.03 19.10
C ALA A 15 -9.40 10.79 19.49
N ASP A 16 -10.26 10.21 20.34
CA ASP A 16 -11.57 10.76 20.71
C ASP A 16 -12.49 11.05 19.50
N ILE A 17 -12.31 10.28 18.42
CA ILE A 17 -13.13 10.40 17.19
C ILE A 17 -14.33 9.47 17.30
N ASP A 18 -15.53 10.03 17.12
CA ASP A 18 -16.75 9.25 17.00
C ASP A 18 -16.87 8.66 15.59
N VAL A 19 -16.85 7.33 15.52
CA VAL A 19 -16.88 6.58 14.26
C VAL A 19 -18.20 5.84 14.13
N PHE A 20 -18.74 5.82 12.92
CA PHE A 20 -19.84 4.94 12.55
C PHE A 20 -19.36 4.01 11.43
N ASP A 21 -19.57 2.72 11.62
CA ASP A 21 -19.26 1.70 10.62
C ASP A 21 -20.34 1.71 9.51
N VAL A 22 -19.90 1.75 8.25
CA VAL A 22 -20.78 1.76 7.08
C VAL A 22 -20.30 0.71 6.09
N GLU A 23 -20.93 -0.47 6.15
CA GLU A 23 -20.71 -1.55 5.17
C GLU A 23 -21.61 -1.34 3.93
N LEU A 24 -21.01 -1.30 2.74
CA LEU A 24 -21.72 -1.18 1.46
C LEU A 24 -21.61 -2.47 0.65
N ASP A 25 -22.75 -3.07 0.30
CA ASP A 25 -22.80 -4.22 -0.61
C ASP A 25 -22.91 -3.74 -2.07
N ILE A 26 -21.84 -3.07 -2.52
CA ILE A 26 -21.74 -2.46 -3.85
C ILE A 26 -20.41 -2.88 -4.48
N ALA A 27 -20.46 -3.54 -5.63
CA ALA A 27 -19.28 -4.01 -6.35
C ALA A 27 -18.77 -3.03 -7.40
N ASP A 28 -19.64 -2.18 -7.95
CA ASP A 28 -19.29 -1.18 -8.95
C ASP A 28 -18.63 0.04 -8.29
N VAL A 29 -17.55 0.53 -8.90
CA VAL A 29 -16.75 1.63 -8.35
C VAL A 29 -17.53 2.94 -8.34
N ASP A 30 -18.23 3.26 -9.43
CA ASP A 30 -18.93 4.54 -9.57
C ASP A 30 -20.14 4.58 -8.62
N ASP A 31 -20.86 3.46 -8.47
CA ASP A 31 -21.96 3.33 -7.50
C ASP A 31 -21.44 3.45 -6.04
N PHE A 32 -20.29 2.85 -5.73
CA PHE A 32 -19.68 2.95 -4.39
C PHE A 32 -19.29 4.41 -4.08
N VAL A 33 -18.67 5.09 -5.04
CA VAL A 33 -18.28 6.50 -4.92
C VAL A 33 -19.52 7.37 -4.73
N ALA A 34 -20.57 7.16 -5.52
CA ALA A 34 -21.82 7.91 -5.42
C ALA A 34 -22.50 7.73 -4.06
N ALA A 35 -22.57 6.49 -3.56
CA ALA A 35 -23.13 6.18 -2.24
C ALA A 35 -22.33 6.85 -1.11
N THR A 36 -21.00 6.76 -1.16
CA THR A 36 -20.11 7.37 -0.16
C THR A 36 -20.22 8.89 -0.16
N LYS A 37 -20.19 9.51 -1.35
CA LYS A 37 -20.34 10.96 -1.53
C LYS A 37 -21.68 11.48 -1.03
N ALA A 38 -22.77 10.73 -1.23
CA ALA A 38 -24.09 11.14 -0.76
C ALA A 38 -24.15 11.30 0.78
N MET A 39 -23.26 10.65 1.52
CA MET A 39 -23.15 10.75 2.98
C MET A 39 -22.25 11.89 3.46
N GLU A 40 -21.56 12.61 2.58
CA GLU A 40 -20.63 13.70 2.91
C GLU A 40 -21.16 14.72 3.93
N PRO A 41 -22.43 15.19 3.86
CA PRO A 41 -22.94 16.17 4.84
C PRO A 41 -23.00 15.65 6.28
N THR A 42 -22.89 14.33 6.49
CA THR A 42 -22.96 13.69 7.82
C THR A 42 -21.59 13.53 8.46
N PHE A 43 -20.55 13.31 7.66
CA PHE A 43 -19.24 12.90 8.15
C PHE A 43 -18.20 14.02 8.03
N GLY A 44 -17.28 14.08 9.00
CA GLY A 44 -16.13 15.00 8.97
C GLY A 44 -14.92 14.44 8.20
N GLY A 45 -14.96 13.17 7.82
CA GLY A 45 -13.93 12.47 7.05
C GLY A 45 -14.35 11.03 6.76
N ILE A 46 -13.73 10.42 5.75
CA ILE A 46 -13.97 9.03 5.34
C ILE A 46 -12.70 8.21 5.51
N ASN A 47 -12.79 7.12 6.27
CA ASN A 47 -11.75 6.09 6.34
C ASN A 47 -12.18 4.88 5.52
N LEU A 48 -11.55 4.68 4.35
CA LEU A 48 -11.72 3.51 3.50
C LEU A 48 -10.92 2.34 4.05
N GLU A 49 -11.52 1.16 4.01
CA GLU A 49 -11.00 -0.04 4.65
C GLU A 49 -11.40 -1.30 3.88
N ASP A 50 -10.50 -2.29 3.81
CA ASP A 50 -10.77 -3.63 3.28
C ASP A 50 -11.34 -3.61 1.84
N ILE A 51 -10.93 -2.62 1.02
CA ILE A 51 -11.31 -2.54 -0.39
C ILE A 51 -10.22 -3.19 -1.24
N LYS A 52 -10.60 -4.22 -2.01
CA LYS A 52 -9.66 -4.94 -2.87
C LYS A 52 -9.01 -4.03 -3.91
N ALA A 53 -7.78 -4.37 -4.29
CA ALA A 53 -7.11 -3.80 -5.45
C ALA A 53 -7.55 -4.54 -6.74
N PRO A 54 -7.62 -3.84 -7.90
CA PRO A 54 -7.22 -2.44 -8.12
C PRO A 54 -8.30 -1.39 -7.85
N GLU A 55 -9.53 -1.79 -7.49
CA GLU A 55 -10.67 -0.88 -7.35
C GLU A 55 -10.46 0.19 -6.27
N CYS A 56 -9.81 -0.14 -5.16
CA CYS A 56 -9.49 0.82 -4.09
C CYS A 56 -8.76 2.08 -4.57
N PHE A 57 -7.87 1.97 -5.57
CA PHE A 57 -7.14 3.12 -6.12
C PHE A 57 -8.07 4.11 -6.80
N GLU A 58 -9.03 3.59 -7.57
CA GLU A 58 -9.96 4.42 -8.32
C GLU A 58 -11.02 5.02 -7.39
N ILE A 59 -11.54 4.23 -6.44
CA ILE A 59 -12.46 4.70 -5.40
C ILE A 59 -11.82 5.85 -4.60
N GLU A 60 -10.60 5.68 -4.09
CA GLU A 60 -9.92 6.72 -3.32
C GLU A 60 -9.67 7.97 -4.16
N ARG A 61 -9.16 7.81 -5.40
CA ARG A 61 -8.90 8.93 -6.32
C ARG A 61 -10.17 9.74 -6.58
N GLN A 62 -11.26 9.07 -6.95
CA GLN A 62 -12.52 9.73 -7.25
C GLN A 62 -13.10 10.43 -6.02
N LEU A 63 -13.10 9.79 -4.85
CA LEU A 63 -13.63 10.41 -3.63
C LEU A 63 -12.82 11.64 -3.22
N ARG A 64 -11.49 11.59 -3.30
CA ARG A 64 -10.61 12.73 -3.01
C ARG A 64 -10.80 13.90 -3.98
N GLU A 65 -11.15 13.63 -5.23
CA GLU A 65 -11.44 14.67 -6.23
C GLU A 65 -12.85 15.27 -6.08
N GLN A 66 -13.78 14.52 -5.49
CA GLN A 66 -15.19 14.84 -5.51
C GLN A 66 -15.77 15.33 -4.18
N MET A 67 -15.11 15.07 -3.06
CA MET A 67 -15.55 15.43 -1.71
C MET A 67 -14.71 16.57 -1.13
N ASP A 68 -15.33 17.41 -0.30
CA ASP A 68 -14.67 18.52 0.41
C ASP A 68 -14.09 18.09 1.78
N ILE A 69 -14.37 16.85 2.21
CA ILE A 69 -13.85 16.25 3.46
C ILE A 69 -12.67 15.31 3.19
N PRO A 70 -11.75 15.11 4.16
CA PRO A 70 -10.62 14.21 3.98
C PRO A 70 -11.07 12.77 3.75
N VAL A 71 -10.45 12.11 2.77
CA VAL A 71 -10.59 10.68 2.47
C VAL A 71 -9.23 10.02 2.67
N PHE A 72 -9.21 8.99 3.51
CA PHE A 72 -8.01 8.24 3.87
C PHE A 72 -8.28 6.75 3.72
N HIS A 73 -7.35 6.02 3.11
CA HIS A 73 -7.42 4.56 3.00
C HIS A 73 -6.38 3.92 3.94
N ASP A 74 -6.83 3.21 4.97
CA ASP A 74 -5.92 2.74 6.02
C ASP A 74 -4.95 1.66 5.52
N ASP A 75 -5.43 0.68 4.76
CA ASP A 75 -4.55 -0.37 4.21
C ASP A 75 -3.42 0.18 3.33
N GLN A 76 -3.66 1.32 2.66
CA GLN A 76 -2.66 1.99 1.83
C GLN A 76 -1.76 2.89 2.68
N HIS A 77 -2.33 3.97 3.20
CA HIS A 77 -1.56 5.05 3.83
C HIS A 77 -1.17 4.73 5.27
N GLY A 78 -2.06 4.08 6.03
CA GLY A 78 -1.78 3.65 7.41
C GLY A 78 -0.60 2.67 7.45
N THR A 79 -0.63 1.65 6.58
CA THR A 79 0.49 0.71 6.39
C THR A 79 1.77 1.44 6.01
N ALA A 80 1.71 2.35 5.02
CA ALA A 80 2.88 3.08 4.56
C ALA A 80 3.51 3.93 5.67
N ILE A 81 2.71 4.66 6.45
CA ILE A 81 3.19 5.55 7.52
C ILE A 81 3.93 4.75 8.61
N ILE A 82 3.31 3.68 9.12
CA ILE A 82 3.93 2.88 10.19
C ILE A 82 5.15 2.12 9.69
N SER A 83 5.09 1.57 8.48
CA SER A 83 6.24 0.89 7.86
C SER A 83 7.40 1.87 7.60
N GLY A 84 7.12 3.10 7.17
CA GLY A 84 8.13 4.13 6.94
C GLY A 84 8.78 4.61 8.23
N ALA A 85 8.01 4.74 9.32
CA ALA A 85 8.58 5.02 10.64
C ALA A 85 9.48 3.88 11.13
N ALA A 86 9.11 2.62 10.85
CA ALA A 86 9.95 1.47 11.16
C ALA A 86 11.25 1.47 10.34
N LEU A 87 11.17 1.77 9.04
CA LEU A 87 12.32 1.89 8.14
C LEU A 87 13.32 2.94 8.64
N LEU A 88 12.83 4.15 8.98
CA LEU A 88 13.67 5.24 9.48
C LEU A 88 14.46 4.82 10.73
N ASN A 89 13.78 4.19 11.70
CA ASN A 89 14.44 3.71 12.91
C ASN A 89 15.41 2.55 12.62
N ALA A 90 15.05 1.65 11.72
CA ALA A 90 15.92 0.53 11.35
C ALA A 90 17.21 1.02 10.68
N ALA A 91 17.10 1.99 9.76
CA ALA A 91 18.22 2.62 9.08
C ALA A 91 19.17 3.31 10.07
N ASP A 92 18.63 4.07 11.03
CA ASP A 92 19.39 4.71 12.12
C ASP A 92 20.12 3.68 12.99
N ILE A 93 19.47 2.56 13.33
CA ILE A 93 20.08 1.49 14.14
C ILE A 93 21.28 0.84 13.44
N VAL A 94 21.22 0.69 12.11
CA VAL A 94 22.29 0.07 11.30
C VAL A 94 23.28 1.09 10.71
N ASP A 95 23.13 2.38 11.05
CA ASP A 95 23.97 3.49 10.59
C ASP A 95 24.08 3.57 9.05
N LYS A 96 22.92 3.51 8.38
CA LYS A 96 22.81 3.63 6.91
C LYS A 96 21.85 4.75 6.51
N ASP A 97 22.20 5.45 5.44
CA ASP A 97 21.32 6.43 4.81
C ASP A 97 20.25 5.72 3.96
N LEU A 98 19.02 6.27 3.94
CA LEU A 98 17.90 5.66 3.21
C LEU A 98 18.15 5.53 1.70
N ASP A 99 18.93 6.43 1.13
CA ASP A 99 19.22 6.48 -0.30
C ASP A 99 20.34 5.50 -0.72
N GLU A 100 20.92 4.77 0.25
CA GLU A 100 21.88 3.69 0.07
C GLU A 100 21.26 2.30 0.27
N LEU A 101 20.03 2.21 0.80
CA LEU A 101 19.38 0.94 1.07
C LEU A 101 18.89 0.27 -0.22
N ASP A 102 19.23 -1.01 -0.38
CA ASP A 102 18.60 -1.91 -1.35
C ASP A 102 17.34 -2.54 -0.73
N ILE A 103 16.17 -2.23 -1.28
CA ILE A 103 14.87 -2.55 -0.68
C ILE A 103 14.08 -3.49 -1.58
N VAL A 104 13.68 -4.63 -1.04
CA VAL A 104 12.86 -5.62 -1.73
C VAL A 104 11.46 -5.64 -1.13
N PHE A 105 10.45 -5.52 -1.98
CA PHE A 105 9.06 -5.73 -1.62
C PHE A 105 8.60 -7.12 -2.04
N SER A 106 8.13 -7.89 -1.07
CA SER A 106 7.33 -9.08 -1.35
C SER A 106 5.85 -8.71 -1.34
N GLY A 107 5.24 -8.72 -2.52
CA GLY A 107 3.88 -8.24 -2.72
C GLY A 107 3.85 -6.93 -3.54
N ALA A 108 2.80 -6.80 -4.34
CA ALA A 108 2.61 -5.67 -5.25
C ALA A 108 1.13 -5.21 -5.27
N GLY A 109 0.49 -5.26 -4.10
CA GLY A 109 -0.86 -4.79 -3.85
C GLY A 109 -0.90 -3.29 -3.50
N ALA A 110 -2.07 -2.81 -3.07
CA ALA A 110 -2.28 -1.41 -2.72
C ALA A 110 -1.38 -0.92 -1.58
N SER A 111 -1.27 -1.71 -0.50
CA SER A 111 -0.37 -1.43 0.62
C SER A 111 1.10 -1.37 0.20
N ALA A 112 1.56 -2.30 -0.63
CA ALA A 112 2.95 -2.36 -1.10
C ALA A 112 3.31 -1.15 -1.98
N LEU A 113 2.44 -0.81 -2.93
CA LEU A 113 2.66 0.35 -3.81
C LEU A 113 2.64 1.67 -3.02
N ALA A 114 1.69 1.84 -2.10
CA ALA A 114 1.63 3.02 -1.23
C ALA A 114 2.87 3.12 -0.33
N THR A 115 3.31 1.99 0.25
CA THR A 115 4.51 1.93 1.10
C THR A 115 5.78 2.26 0.32
N ALA A 116 5.96 1.69 -0.87
CA ALA A 116 7.11 1.97 -1.72
C ALA A 116 7.17 3.46 -2.15
N ARG A 117 6.03 4.05 -2.55
CA ARG A 117 5.95 5.50 -2.83
C ARG A 117 6.31 6.34 -1.61
N PHE A 118 5.83 5.94 -0.44
CA PHE A 118 6.13 6.64 0.80
C PHE A 118 7.62 6.54 1.17
N TYR A 119 8.24 5.37 1.01
CA TYR A 119 9.69 5.21 1.22
C TYR A 119 10.49 6.13 0.31
N VAL A 120 10.11 6.24 -0.97
CA VAL A 120 10.73 7.22 -1.89
C VAL A 120 10.56 8.65 -1.40
N SER A 121 9.36 9.01 -0.90
CA SER A 121 9.11 10.34 -0.34
C SER A 121 9.93 10.66 0.92
N LEU A 122 10.36 9.64 1.66
CA LEU A 122 11.21 9.77 2.85
C LEU A 122 12.70 9.91 2.50
N GLY A 123 13.10 9.52 1.29
CA GLY A 123 14.49 9.64 0.81
C GLY A 123 15.07 8.37 0.18
N ALA A 124 14.36 7.25 0.17
CA ALA A 124 14.84 6.05 -0.52
C ALA A 124 14.88 6.28 -2.03
N LYS A 125 15.89 5.72 -2.71
CA LYS A 125 16.00 5.79 -4.17
C LYS A 125 15.04 4.81 -4.82
N LYS A 126 14.23 5.27 -5.78
CA LYS A 126 13.28 4.43 -6.49
C LYS A 126 13.99 3.28 -7.24
N GLU A 127 15.16 3.56 -7.80
CA GLU A 127 16.02 2.60 -8.48
C GLU A 127 16.52 1.46 -7.58
N ASN A 128 16.61 1.69 -6.27
CA ASN A 128 17.00 0.67 -5.29
C ASN A 128 15.81 -0.18 -4.79
N ILE A 129 14.59 0.13 -5.23
CA ILE A 129 13.39 -0.63 -4.85
C ILE A 129 13.10 -1.70 -5.90
N THR A 130 13.16 -2.97 -5.51
CA THR A 130 12.75 -4.10 -6.33
C THR A 130 11.43 -4.67 -5.79
N MET A 131 10.40 -4.75 -6.63
CA MET A 131 9.09 -5.27 -6.22
C MET A 131 8.80 -6.62 -6.88
N CYS A 132 8.35 -7.58 -6.09
CA CYS A 132 7.95 -8.90 -6.55
C CYS A 132 6.44 -9.11 -6.36
N ASP A 133 5.79 -9.68 -7.38
CA ASP A 133 4.44 -10.22 -7.24
C ASP A 133 4.45 -11.75 -7.24
N SER A 134 3.27 -12.37 -7.35
CA SER A 134 3.13 -13.83 -7.32
C SER A 134 3.91 -14.56 -8.42
N SER A 135 4.31 -13.85 -9.47
CA SER A 135 5.04 -14.43 -10.60
C SER A 135 6.53 -14.05 -10.61
N GLY A 136 7.02 -13.34 -9.59
CA GLY A 136 8.43 -12.92 -9.46
C GLY A 136 8.62 -11.41 -9.56
N ILE A 137 9.85 -10.98 -9.86
CA ILE A 137 10.23 -9.58 -10.03
C ILE A 137 9.36 -8.91 -11.10
N ILE A 138 8.89 -7.71 -10.81
CA ILE A 138 8.18 -6.88 -11.79
C ILE A 138 9.23 -6.22 -12.69
N THR A 139 9.36 -6.72 -13.91
CA THR A 139 10.34 -6.23 -14.90
C THR A 139 9.67 -5.38 -15.97
N GLU A 140 10.44 -4.54 -16.66
CA GLU A 140 9.95 -3.78 -17.83
C GLU A 140 9.49 -4.72 -18.95
N SER A 141 10.16 -5.86 -19.17
CA SER A 141 9.73 -6.89 -20.15
C SER A 141 8.32 -7.40 -19.82
N ARG A 142 8.04 -7.74 -18.56
CA ARG A 142 6.71 -8.20 -18.14
C ARG A 142 5.62 -7.12 -18.31
N VAL A 143 6.00 -5.84 -18.24
CA VAL A 143 5.08 -4.73 -18.56
C VAL A 143 4.80 -4.68 -20.06
N GLU A 144 5.82 -4.81 -20.90
CA GLU A 144 5.69 -4.84 -22.36
C GLU A 144 4.83 -6.02 -22.84
N ASP A 145 4.95 -7.18 -22.18
CA ASP A 145 4.18 -8.39 -22.48
C ASP A 145 2.71 -8.32 -22.00
N GLY A 146 2.35 -7.29 -21.22
CA GLY A 146 1.00 -7.08 -20.71
C GLY A 146 0.63 -7.91 -19.48
N ASP A 147 1.61 -8.55 -18.84
CA ASP A 147 1.43 -9.40 -17.65
C ASP A 147 1.30 -8.59 -16.35
N VAL A 148 1.56 -7.29 -16.41
CA VAL A 148 1.58 -6.38 -15.27
C VAL A 148 0.60 -5.24 -15.49
N ASN A 149 -0.26 -4.99 -14.49
CA ASN A 149 -1.20 -3.88 -14.57
C ASN A 149 -0.51 -2.51 -14.47
N LYS A 150 -1.20 -1.46 -14.92
CA LYS A 150 -0.66 -0.08 -14.94
C LYS A 150 -0.14 0.45 -13.59
N TYR A 151 -0.70 -0.03 -12.46
CA TYR A 151 -0.30 0.45 -11.13
C TYR A 151 1.02 -0.18 -10.69
N LYS A 152 1.18 -1.48 -10.95
CA LYS A 152 2.41 -2.23 -10.67
C LYS A 152 3.58 -1.80 -11.57
N ALA A 153 3.29 -1.42 -12.82
CA ALA A 153 4.28 -0.96 -13.78
C ALA A 153 5.12 0.24 -13.29
N GLU A 154 4.63 1.00 -12.31
CA GLU A 154 5.38 2.11 -11.71
C GLU A 154 6.72 1.68 -11.11
N PHE A 155 6.81 0.48 -10.54
CA PHE A 155 8.03 -0.06 -9.92
C PHE A 155 8.67 -1.18 -10.75
N ALA A 156 8.37 -1.23 -12.05
CA ALA A 156 9.05 -2.14 -12.96
C ALA A 156 10.54 -1.76 -13.12
N LYS A 157 11.43 -2.76 -13.20
CA LYS A 157 12.87 -2.57 -13.40
C LYS A 157 13.38 -3.18 -14.71
N PRO A 158 14.40 -2.56 -15.35
CA PRO A 158 15.08 -3.12 -16.53
C PRO A 158 16.10 -4.19 -16.10
N VAL A 159 15.61 -5.27 -15.50
CA VAL A 159 16.42 -6.40 -15.02
C VAL A 159 15.88 -7.71 -15.60
N ASP A 160 16.71 -8.76 -15.56
CA ASP A 160 16.30 -10.10 -15.95
C ASP A 160 15.16 -10.60 -15.04
N GLU A 161 14.37 -11.54 -15.55
CA GLU A 161 13.36 -12.21 -14.74
C GLU A 161 14.00 -12.96 -13.58
N GLY A 162 13.33 -12.94 -12.44
CA GLY A 162 13.81 -13.59 -11.22
C GLY A 162 12.69 -13.78 -10.21
N SER A 163 12.94 -14.65 -9.25
CA SER A 163 12.08 -14.92 -8.11
C SER A 163 12.28 -13.89 -6.99
N LEU A 164 11.45 -14.00 -5.94
CA LEU A 164 11.68 -13.24 -4.70
C LEU A 164 13.05 -13.56 -4.07
N SER A 165 13.50 -14.82 -4.17
CA SER A 165 14.81 -15.23 -3.65
C SER A 165 15.95 -14.51 -4.37
N ASP A 166 15.85 -14.39 -5.69
CA ASP A 166 16.86 -13.69 -6.49
C ASP A 166 16.86 -12.19 -6.17
N ALA A 167 15.69 -11.59 -5.95
CA ALA A 167 15.58 -10.19 -5.55
C ALA A 167 16.18 -9.90 -4.16
N MET A 168 16.06 -10.85 -3.23
CA MET A 168 16.54 -10.72 -1.85
C MET A 168 18.06 -10.86 -1.72
N GLU A 169 18.76 -11.36 -2.74
CA GLU A 169 20.21 -11.52 -2.67
C GLU A 169 20.91 -10.16 -2.52
N GLY A 170 21.55 -9.95 -1.37
CA GLY A 170 22.26 -8.70 -1.06
C GLY A 170 21.36 -7.53 -0.63
N ALA A 171 20.05 -7.73 -0.50
CA ALA A 171 19.13 -6.69 -0.06
C ALA A 171 19.34 -6.31 1.41
N ASP A 172 19.20 -5.02 1.71
CA ASP A 172 19.25 -4.50 3.08
C ASP A 172 17.91 -4.64 3.80
N VAL A 173 16.82 -4.50 3.05
CA VAL A 173 15.46 -4.47 3.59
C VAL A 173 14.55 -5.39 2.80
N LEU A 174 13.82 -6.24 3.52
CA LEU A 174 12.67 -6.96 2.99
C LEU A 174 11.38 -6.39 3.60
N ALA A 175 10.55 -5.77 2.77
CA ALA A 175 9.20 -5.34 3.12
C ALA A 175 8.17 -6.40 2.68
N GLY A 176 7.69 -7.21 3.63
CA GLY A 176 6.71 -8.27 3.38
C GLY A 176 5.27 -7.79 3.49
N LEU A 177 4.59 -7.66 2.35
CA LEU A 177 3.18 -7.26 2.22
C LEU A 177 2.44 -8.27 1.31
N SER A 178 2.60 -9.54 1.67
CA SER A 178 2.19 -10.71 0.89
C SER A 178 1.60 -11.81 1.79
N VAL A 179 1.33 -12.98 1.22
CA VAL A 179 1.01 -14.19 1.98
C VAL A 179 2.20 -14.64 2.84
N GLY A 180 1.92 -15.31 3.96
CA GLY A 180 2.93 -15.86 4.85
C GLY A 180 3.52 -17.19 4.37
N GLY A 181 4.70 -17.54 4.89
CA GLY A 181 5.36 -18.83 4.62
C GLY A 181 6.15 -18.90 3.30
N ILE A 182 6.39 -17.76 2.65
CA ILE A 182 7.14 -17.67 1.39
C ILE A 182 8.60 -17.23 1.57
N VAL A 183 9.02 -16.98 2.80
CA VAL A 183 10.41 -16.63 3.16
C VAL A 183 10.90 -17.63 4.19
N SER A 184 12.06 -18.21 3.91
CA SER A 184 12.81 -19.13 4.78
C SER A 184 14.03 -18.44 5.38
N GLN A 185 14.75 -19.17 6.24
CA GLN A 185 16.03 -18.71 6.79
C GLN A 185 17.17 -18.80 5.76
N GLU A 186 17.10 -19.78 4.87
CA GLU A 186 17.92 -19.87 3.65
C GLU A 186 17.51 -18.78 2.67
#